data_AF-A0A9P1CYP8-F1
#
_entry.id   AF-A0A9P1CYP8-F1
#
_cell.length_a   1.000
_cell.length_b   1.000
_cell.length_c   1.000
_cell.angle_alpha   90.00
_cell.angle_beta   90.00
_cell.angle_gamma   90.00
#
_symmetry.space_group_name_H-M   'P 1'
#
loop_
_entity.id
_entity.type
_entity.pdbx_description
1 polymer ?
#
loop_
_entity_poly.entity_id
_entity_poly.type
_entity_poly.pdbx_seq_one_letter_code
_entity_poly.pdbx_strand_id
1 'polypeptide(L)'
;MERTTEKRMWYLYGPHFTVVRHGPTQYPWMDLGQAWQEVELISLQVTWLKRSTELSSELQESQRAVVPLGARLNARLRAVCGEESRRHSGSRDHFEAILAPASERDLQLWQLRWIIYKPHWKVDGNKAVALQFTFLKRSWQASHLLPAHEKLCIRSGETLQLQAPPRALGSDGVAHTGVITFVQDHAELDLSDAELQRVHRRAPRPALCKYFSADAATLSREIQTCLTDAIFGPGYGGYPGSQVQRLHPQALLLPHGAFCNSGYVAAHGFRLLEGMDLSLAIIIGNNHCCWNRLALCDQDWATPFGLVLADQVALKRMQEMCPSYEVKRLVHAAEHSIENQLPFLQHLHPKCQILPIGVGAVNLEDATQIASNVAKLVMDSGPGTLLLGTTDFSHEGPSYGGPTLPMAEITELTRQKDRALLQAVRDMDAEKLLEMAADKAQRCSMCGAGAASVLLLACRALQLRCRQLRYLVNTEVTPCDSTTGFAAFAFERVP
;
A
#
# COMPACT_ATOMS: atom_id res chain seq x y z
N MET A 1 11.58 43.51 1.79
CA MET A 1 10.17 43.22 1.47
C MET A 1 10.00 42.06 0.49
N GLU A 2 10.99 41.69 -0.32
CA GLU A 2 10.88 40.57 -1.29
C GLU A 2 10.93 39.15 -0.68
N ARG A 3 11.71 38.94 0.39
CA ARG A 3 11.82 37.61 1.06
C ARG A 3 10.53 37.10 1.72
N THR A 4 9.55 37.98 1.97
CA THR A 4 8.25 37.62 2.54
C THR A 4 7.21 37.20 1.50
N THR A 5 7.42 37.59 0.23
CA THR A 5 6.51 37.29 -0.89
C THR A 5 6.71 35.88 -1.46
N GLU A 6 7.93 35.35 -1.46
CA GLU A 6 8.23 33.99 -1.95
C GLU A 6 7.51 32.89 -1.15
N LYS A 7 7.34 33.06 0.18
CA LYS A 7 6.63 32.08 1.02
C LYS A 7 5.13 31.96 0.72
N ARG A 8 4.53 32.88 -0.03
CA ARG A 8 3.09 32.90 -0.39
C ARG A 8 2.81 32.63 -1.86
N MET A 9 3.85 32.30 -2.63
CA MET A 9 3.70 31.99 -4.04
C MET A 9 3.13 30.58 -4.22
N TRP A 10 2.17 30.50 -5.14
CA TRP A 10 1.53 29.26 -5.60
C TRP A 10 1.58 29.20 -7.12
N TYR A 11 1.48 28.00 -7.67
CA TYR A 11 1.31 27.71 -9.09
C TYR A 11 -0.07 27.09 -9.31
N LEU A 12 -0.75 27.52 -10.36
CA LEU A 12 -2.06 26.98 -10.76
C LEU A 12 -2.06 26.62 -12.24
N TYR A 13 -2.93 25.71 -12.64
CA TYR A 13 -3.17 25.37 -14.03
C TYR A 13 -4.39 26.14 -14.55
N GLY A 14 -4.14 27.10 -15.44
CA GLY A 14 -5.13 28.08 -15.93
C GLY A 14 -6.42 27.46 -16.45
N PRO A 15 -6.40 26.42 -17.30
CA PRO A 15 -7.62 25.81 -17.85
C PRO A 15 -8.64 25.29 -16.81
N HIS A 16 -8.25 25.13 -15.55
CA HIS A 16 -9.16 24.73 -14.48
C HIS A 16 -9.93 25.89 -13.86
N PHE A 17 -9.71 27.11 -14.31
CA PHE A 17 -10.26 28.33 -13.73
C PHE A 17 -10.80 29.26 -14.81
N THR A 18 -11.82 30.03 -14.45
CA THR A 18 -12.20 31.24 -15.18
C THR A 18 -11.80 32.47 -14.36
N VAL A 19 -11.56 33.58 -15.05
CA VAL A 19 -11.14 34.84 -14.43
C VAL A 19 -12.27 35.85 -14.58
N VAL A 20 -12.75 36.40 -13.47
CA VAL A 20 -13.65 37.55 -13.48
C VAL A 20 -12.79 38.82 -13.53
N ARG A 21 -12.66 39.40 -14.73
CA ARG A 21 -12.19 40.78 -14.91
C ARG A 21 -13.40 41.68 -15.07
N HIS A 22 -13.29 42.94 -14.66
CA HIS A 22 -14.19 43.99 -15.14
C HIS A 22 -13.87 44.27 -16.63
N GLY A 23 -14.38 43.45 -17.58
CA GLY A 23 -14.26 43.67 -19.03
C GLY A 23 -14.37 42.40 -19.90
N PRO A 24 -14.62 42.51 -21.22
CA PRO A 24 -14.97 41.39 -22.08
C PRO A 24 -13.74 40.80 -22.81
N THR A 25 -13.15 39.72 -22.31
CA THR A 25 -12.26 38.85 -23.11
C THR A 25 -12.49 37.38 -22.80
N GLN A 26 -12.46 36.55 -23.85
CA GLN A 26 -13.08 35.22 -23.88
C GLN A 26 -12.14 34.04 -23.60
N TYR A 27 -10.83 34.25 -23.35
CA TYR A 27 -9.91 33.24 -22.82
C TYR A 27 -8.79 33.91 -22.00
N PRO A 28 -8.84 33.90 -20.66
CA PRO A 28 -8.10 34.86 -19.82
C PRO A 28 -6.60 34.55 -19.62
N TRP A 29 -6.13 33.38 -20.02
CA TRP A 29 -4.79 32.87 -19.66
C TRP A 29 -3.69 33.24 -20.66
N MET A 30 -4.01 33.37 -21.96
CA MET A 30 -3.00 33.61 -23.00
C MET A 30 -2.42 35.04 -22.99
N ASP A 31 -3.10 36.00 -22.37
CA ASP A 31 -2.71 37.43 -22.36
C ASP A 31 -2.05 37.89 -21.04
N LEU A 32 -1.79 36.98 -20.10
CA LEU A 32 -1.10 37.31 -18.86
C LEU A 32 0.40 37.44 -19.12
N GLY A 33 0.90 38.69 -19.11
CA GLY A 33 2.33 38.97 -19.17
C GLY A 33 3.08 38.67 -17.86
N GLN A 34 4.34 39.10 -17.81
CA GLN A 34 5.23 38.96 -16.64
C GLN A 34 4.90 39.94 -15.49
N ALA A 35 4.00 40.90 -15.72
CA ALA A 35 3.54 41.83 -14.71
C ALA A 35 2.40 41.22 -13.88
N TRP A 36 2.39 41.49 -12.57
CA TRP A 36 1.32 41.06 -11.68
C TRP A 36 -0.01 41.76 -11.98
N GLN A 37 -1.10 41.00 -12.05
CA GLN A 37 -2.44 41.50 -12.29
C GLN A 37 -3.41 41.00 -11.21
N GLU A 38 -4.22 41.88 -10.64
CA GLU A 38 -5.27 41.50 -9.71
C GLU A 38 -6.45 40.86 -10.44
N VAL A 39 -6.92 39.75 -9.90
CA VAL A 39 -7.97 38.94 -10.49
C VAL A 39 -8.83 38.30 -9.41
N GLU A 40 -10.08 38.02 -9.77
CA GLU A 40 -10.90 37.04 -9.08
C GLU A 40 -10.96 35.77 -9.94
N LEU A 41 -10.58 34.63 -9.35
CA LEU A 41 -10.59 33.32 -9.99
C LEU A 41 -11.81 32.54 -9.55
N ILE A 42 -12.48 31.87 -10.48
CA ILE A 42 -13.53 30.90 -10.17
C ILE A 42 -13.10 29.52 -10.68
N SER A 43 -12.99 28.54 -9.79
CA SER A 43 -12.60 27.18 -10.18
C SER A 43 -13.72 26.50 -10.98
N LEU A 44 -13.38 25.90 -12.12
CA LEU A 44 -14.31 25.21 -13.02
C LEU A 44 -14.40 23.70 -12.76
N GLN A 45 -13.50 23.17 -11.92
CA GLN A 45 -13.48 21.80 -11.43
C GLN A 45 -12.73 21.71 -10.10
N VAL A 46 -12.64 20.54 -9.49
CA VAL A 46 -11.71 20.34 -8.37
C VAL A 46 -10.28 20.36 -8.94
N THR A 47 -9.41 21.20 -8.37
CA THR A 47 -8.06 21.41 -8.88
C THR A 47 -7.08 21.69 -7.72
N TRP A 48 -5.82 22.01 -8.04
CA TRP A 48 -4.75 22.22 -7.07
C TRP A 48 -4.05 23.56 -7.28
N LEU A 49 -3.72 24.22 -6.16
CA LEU A 49 -2.60 25.15 -6.08
C LEU A 49 -1.36 24.39 -5.62
N LYS A 50 -0.19 24.70 -6.17
CA LYS A 50 1.06 23.98 -5.90
C LYS A 50 2.20 24.93 -5.52
N ARG A 51 3.24 24.43 -4.84
CA ARG A 51 4.46 25.23 -4.57
C ARG A 51 5.49 25.20 -5.70
N SER A 52 5.33 24.29 -6.66
CA SER A 52 6.12 24.20 -7.89
C SER A 52 5.23 23.75 -9.06
N THR A 53 5.80 23.63 -10.26
CA THR A 53 5.09 23.11 -11.44
C THR A 53 5.12 21.58 -11.56
N GLU A 54 5.70 20.87 -10.59
CA GLU A 54 5.77 19.39 -10.55
C GLU A 54 4.38 18.73 -10.54
N LEU A 55 4.33 17.43 -10.84
CA LEU A 55 3.06 16.70 -10.80
C LEU A 55 2.53 16.67 -9.37
N SER A 56 1.20 16.76 -9.23
CA SER A 56 0.58 16.77 -7.89
C SER A 56 0.94 15.53 -7.07
N SER A 57 1.25 14.39 -7.72
CA SER A 57 1.69 13.13 -7.10
C SER A 57 3.11 13.15 -6.56
N GLU A 58 3.95 14.08 -7.02
CA GLU A 58 5.36 14.20 -6.64
C GLU A 58 5.56 15.17 -5.46
N LEU A 59 4.58 16.04 -5.22
CA LEU A 59 4.60 17.04 -4.15
C LEU A 59 4.11 16.50 -2.81
N GLN A 60 4.77 16.92 -1.72
CA GLN A 60 4.28 16.69 -0.37
C GLN A 60 2.93 17.40 -0.16
N GLU A 61 2.15 16.92 0.81
CA GLU A 61 0.83 17.50 1.11
C GLU A 61 0.92 18.97 1.56
N SER A 62 1.98 19.34 2.27
CA SER A 62 2.28 20.74 2.64
C SER A 62 2.61 21.65 1.45
N GLN A 63 2.89 21.08 0.29
CA GLN A 63 3.30 21.78 -0.93
C GLN A 63 2.17 21.91 -1.96
N ARG A 64 0.95 21.49 -1.62
CA ARG A 64 -0.22 21.59 -2.50
C ARG A 64 -1.48 21.89 -1.70
N ALA A 65 -2.44 22.58 -2.31
CA ALA A 65 -3.71 22.90 -1.68
C ALA A 65 -4.85 22.62 -2.65
N VAL A 66 -5.89 21.91 -2.19
CA VAL A 66 -7.09 21.63 -2.99
C VAL A 66 -7.86 22.92 -3.21
N VAL A 67 -8.29 23.15 -4.44
CA VAL A 67 -9.27 24.17 -4.80
C VAL A 67 -10.54 23.47 -5.26
N PRO A 68 -11.61 23.51 -4.46
CA PRO A 68 -12.92 22.97 -4.83
C PRO A 68 -13.53 23.64 -6.06
N LEU A 69 -14.40 22.89 -6.75
CA LEU A 69 -15.25 23.40 -7.83
C LEU A 69 -16.06 24.62 -7.36
N GLY A 70 -16.03 25.71 -8.14
CA GLY A 70 -16.74 26.96 -7.84
C GLY A 70 -16.04 27.88 -6.84
N ALA A 71 -14.85 27.53 -6.33
CA ALA A 71 -14.09 28.40 -5.42
C ALA A 71 -13.81 29.76 -6.03
N ARG A 72 -14.14 30.84 -5.30
CA ARG A 72 -13.82 32.22 -5.68
C ARG A 72 -12.57 32.67 -4.92
N LEU A 73 -11.47 32.93 -5.63
CA LEU A 73 -10.19 33.31 -5.04
C LEU A 73 -9.74 34.67 -5.57
N ASN A 74 -9.57 35.64 -4.69
CA ASN A 74 -8.92 36.89 -5.01
C ASN A 74 -7.40 36.68 -4.98
N ALA A 75 -6.74 36.95 -6.09
CA ALA A 75 -5.32 36.70 -6.26
C ALA A 75 -4.67 37.77 -7.13
N ARG A 76 -3.34 37.84 -7.03
CA ARG A 76 -2.51 38.45 -8.07
C ARG A 76 -1.89 37.34 -8.90
N LEU A 77 -1.96 37.46 -10.22
CA LEU A 77 -1.42 36.49 -11.17
C LEU A 77 -0.37 37.08 -12.11
N ARG A 78 0.54 36.23 -12.59
CA ARG A 78 1.40 36.48 -13.77
C ARG A 78 1.84 35.16 -14.43
N ALA A 79 2.39 35.25 -15.63
CA ALA A 79 2.99 34.09 -16.30
C ALA A 79 4.24 33.57 -15.56
N VAL A 80 4.46 32.25 -15.61
CA VAL A 80 5.63 31.59 -15.03
C VAL A 80 6.94 32.08 -15.68
N CYS A 81 8.02 32.19 -14.90
CA CYS A 81 9.34 32.65 -15.36
C CYS A 81 10.49 31.75 -14.85
N GLY A 82 11.69 31.88 -15.42
CA GLY A 82 12.92 31.27 -14.87
C GLY A 82 13.07 29.75 -15.07
N GLU A 83 13.72 29.07 -14.12
CA GLU A 83 13.97 27.62 -14.14
C GLU A 83 12.68 26.79 -14.26
N GLU A 84 11.60 27.26 -13.65
CA GLU A 84 10.32 26.56 -13.60
C GLU A 84 9.64 26.46 -14.97
N SER A 85 9.94 27.41 -15.87
CA SER A 85 9.49 27.36 -17.27
C SER A 85 10.17 26.25 -18.09
N ARG A 86 11.37 25.80 -17.67
CA ARG A 86 12.20 24.81 -18.37
C ARG A 86 11.94 23.36 -17.93
N ARG A 87 11.23 23.15 -16.82
CA ARG A 87 11.04 21.83 -16.21
C ARG A 87 9.96 20.98 -16.90
N HIS A 88 8.98 21.58 -17.58
CA HIS A 88 7.92 20.84 -18.28
C HIS A 88 7.41 21.54 -19.56
N SER A 89 7.03 20.74 -20.58
CA SER A 89 6.49 21.20 -21.86
C SER A 89 5.09 21.82 -21.79
N GLY A 90 4.42 21.77 -20.63
CA GLY A 90 3.09 22.36 -20.34
C GLY A 90 3.11 23.63 -19.49
N SER A 91 4.27 24.28 -19.32
CA SER A 91 4.44 25.48 -18.47
C SER A 91 3.66 26.71 -18.94
N ARG A 92 3.24 26.77 -20.21
CA ARG A 92 2.47 27.89 -20.79
C ARG A 92 1.06 28.04 -20.21
N ASP A 93 0.49 26.95 -19.72
CA ASP A 93 -0.84 26.94 -19.12
C ASP A 93 -0.79 27.07 -17.59
N HIS A 94 0.41 27.19 -17.01
CA HIS A 94 0.60 27.37 -15.58
C HIS A 94 0.90 28.84 -15.25
N PHE A 95 0.37 29.31 -14.11
CA PHE A 95 0.48 30.70 -13.68
C PHE A 95 0.94 30.80 -12.23
N GLU A 96 1.76 31.81 -11.95
CA GLU A 96 2.16 32.17 -10.59
C GLU A 96 1.05 32.99 -9.93
N ALA A 97 0.72 32.64 -8.70
CA ALA A 97 -0.37 33.21 -7.94
C ALA A 97 0.07 33.62 -6.53
N ILE A 98 -0.34 34.82 -6.12
CA ILE A 98 -0.27 35.28 -4.74
C ILE A 98 -1.71 35.51 -4.28
N LEU A 99 -2.19 34.69 -3.35
CA LEU A 99 -3.54 34.79 -2.81
C LEU A 99 -3.68 36.00 -1.88
N ALA A 100 -4.84 36.64 -1.92
CA ALA A 100 -5.24 37.57 -0.88
C ALA A 100 -5.39 36.83 0.47
N PRO A 101 -5.09 37.46 1.62
CA PRO A 101 -5.17 36.79 2.93
C PRO A 101 -6.53 36.17 3.24
N ALA A 102 -7.63 36.79 2.79
CA ALA A 102 -8.98 36.25 2.93
C ALA A 102 -9.14 34.95 2.13
N SER A 103 -8.68 34.92 0.87
CA SER A 103 -8.75 33.73 0.03
C SER A 103 -7.79 32.62 0.49
N GLU A 104 -6.63 32.95 1.06
CA GLU A 104 -5.76 31.95 1.69
C GLU A 104 -6.44 31.33 2.93
N ARG A 105 -7.11 32.15 3.75
CA ARG A 105 -7.90 31.67 4.88
C ARG A 105 -9.09 30.83 4.42
N ASP A 106 -9.81 31.26 3.39
CA ASP A 106 -10.94 30.50 2.84
C ASP A 106 -10.47 29.17 2.27
N LEU A 107 -9.38 29.15 1.51
CA LEU A 107 -8.77 27.91 1.00
C LEU A 107 -8.37 26.96 2.14
N GLN A 108 -7.77 27.46 3.22
CA GLN A 108 -7.46 26.68 4.41
C GLN A 108 -8.73 26.10 5.06
N LEU A 109 -9.78 26.91 5.21
CA LEU A 109 -11.08 26.43 5.70
C LEU A 109 -11.70 25.40 4.76
N TRP A 110 -11.45 25.49 3.45
CA TRP A 110 -11.99 24.57 2.45
C TRP A 110 -11.23 23.24 2.40
N GLN A 111 -9.95 23.20 2.78
CA GLN A 111 -9.21 21.95 2.94
C GLN A 111 -9.88 20.99 3.94
N LEU A 112 -10.57 21.56 4.93
CA LEU A 112 -11.30 20.85 5.98
C LEU A 112 -12.69 20.37 5.54
N ARG A 113 -13.20 20.88 4.42
CA ARG A 113 -14.56 20.58 3.94
C ARG A 113 -14.61 19.30 3.11
N TRP A 114 -15.54 18.43 3.48
CA TRP A 114 -15.80 17.15 2.82
C TRP A 114 -17.30 16.93 2.63
N ILE A 115 -17.67 16.18 1.60
CA ILE A 115 -19.06 15.91 1.28
C ILE A 115 -19.39 14.46 1.58
N ILE A 116 -20.52 14.24 2.25
CA ILE A 116 -21.12 12.93 2.47
C ILE A 116 -22.46 12.80 1.76
N TYR A 117 -22.83 11.56 1.46
CA TYR A 117 -24.18 11.20 1.04
C TYR A 117 -25.00 10.78 2.26
N LYS A 118 -25.92 11.64 2.72
CA LYS A 118 -26.64 11.54 4.02
C LYS A 118 -27.21 10.14 4.31
N PRO A 119 -27.81 9.39 3.35
CA PRO A 119 -28.38 8.07 3.65
C PRO A 119 -27.37 7.03 4.14
N HIS A 120 -26.07 7.24 3.94
CA HIS A 120 -25.03 6.33 4.45
C HIS A 120 -24.57 6.66 5.87
N TRP A 121 -25.15 7.68 6.50
CA TRP A 121 -24.63 8.25 7.74
C TRP A 121 -25.73 8.49 8.76
N LYS A 122 -25.40 8.24 10.02
CA LYS A 122 -26.17 8.71 11.18
C LYS A 122 -25.41 9.89 11.79
N VAL A 123 -26.04 11.05 11.81
CA VAL A 123 -25.47 12.29 12.35
C VAL A 123 -26.16 12.64 13.66
N ASP A 124 -25.38 12.95 14.68
CA ASP A 124 -25.84 13.44 15.98
C ASP A 124 -24.92 14.59 16.43
N GLY A 125 -25.37 15.83 16.24
CA GLY A 125 -24.58 17.04 16.48
C GLY A 125 -23.26 17.03 15.68
N ASN A 126 -22.15 16.98 16.41
CA ASN A 126 -20.79 16.97 15.85
C ASN A 126 -20.23 15.57 15.61
N LYS A 127 -21.06 14.52 15.69
CA LYS A 127 -20.65 13.14 15.40
C LYS A 127 -21.35 12.63 14.15
N ALA A 128 -20.59 12.03 13.25
CA ALA A 128 -21.14 11.32 12.10
C ALA A 128 -20.65 9.87 12.11
N VAL A 129 -21.58 8.92 12.16
CA VAL A 129 -21.30 7.48 12.14
C VAL A 129 -21.69 6.93 10.78
N ALA A 130 -20.74 6.30 10.09
CA ALA A 130 -21.02 5.61 8.84
C ALA A 130 -21.86 4.36 9.10
N LEU A 131 -23.06 4.29 8.52
CA LEU A 131 -23.97 3.14 8.67
C LEU A 131 -23.53 1.95 7.83
N GLN A 132 -22.83 2.22 6.74
CA GLN A 132 -22.28 1.24 5.82
C GLN A 132 -20.95 1.73 5.26
N PHE A 133 -20.28 0.88 4.49
CA PHE A 133 -19.10 1.28 3.74
C PHE A 133 -19.43 2.47 2.82
N THR A 134 -18.69 3.57 2.94
CA THR A 134 -19.03 4.83 2.26
C THR A 134 -17.79 5.70 2.03
N PHE A 135 -17.98 6.87 1.42
CA PHE A 135 -16.90 7.80 1.09
C PHE A 135 -17.15 9.21 1.64
N LEU A 136 -16.09 9.83 2.16
CA LEU A 136 -15.96 11.29 2.14
C LEU A 136 -15.51 11.70 0.74
N LYS A 137 -16.11 12.75 0.17
CA LYS A 137 -15.83 13.18 -1.20
C LYS A 137 -15.46 14.67 -1.24
N ARG A 138 -14.63 15.07 -2.20
CA ARG A 138 -14.35 16.49 -2.48
C ARG A 138 -15.44 17.18 -3.32
N SER A 139 -16.35 16.40 -3.91
CA SER A 139 -17.52 16.89 -4.65
C SER A 139 -18.73 15.97 -4.47
N TRP A 140 -19.91 16.39 -4.93
CA TRP A 140 -21.12 15.55 -4.94
C TRP A 140 -21.19 14.56 -6.12
N GLN A 141 -20.15 14.48 -6.96
CA GLN A 141 -20.10 13.47 -8.01
C GLN A 141 -20.20 12.05 -7.44
N ALA A 142 -20.66 11.12 -8.29
CA ALA A 142 -20.72 9.72 -7.91
C ALA A 142 -19.30 9.21 -7.60
N SER A 143 -19.15 8.41 -6.56
CA SER A 143 -17.83 7.98 -6.06
C SER A 143 -17.00 7.21 -7.10
N HIS A 144 -17.64 6.55 -8.09
CA HIS A 144 -16.95 5.86 -9.18
C HIS A 144 -16.40 6.81 -10.26
N LEU A 145 -16.93 8.04 -10.35
CA LEU A 145 -16.43 9.09 -11.24
C LEU A 145 -15.30 9.90 -10.61
N LEU A 146 -15.16 9.84 -9.29
CA LEU A 146 -14.13 10.56 -8.55
C LEU A 146 -12.79 9.81 -8.55
N PRO A 147 -11.68 10.49 -8.85
CA PRO A 147 -10.35 9.90 -8.71
C PRO A 147 -10.04 9.60 -7.23
N ALA A 148 -9.11 8.67 -6.99
CA ALA A 148 -8.81 8.16 -5.64
C ALA A 148 -8.37 9.25 -4.64
N HIS A 149 -7.76 10.34 -5.11
CA HIS A 149 -7.31 11.44 -4.25
C HIS A 149 -8.44 12.42 -3.86
N GLU A 150 -9.60 12.34 -4.52
CA GLU A 150 -10.78 13.18 -4.23
C GLU A 150 -11.81 12.47 -3.34
N LYS A 151 -11.52 11.24 -2.89
CA LYS A 151 -12.40 10.48 -2.00
C LYS A 151 -11.61 9.75 -0.93
N LEU A 152 -12.14 9.74 0.29
CA LEU A 152 -11.61 8.94 1.39
C LEU A 152 -12.62 7.88 1.77
N CYS A 153 -12.15 6.64 1.87
CA CYS A 153 -12.95 5.50 2.27
C CYS A 153 -13.23 5.54 3.76
N ILE A 154 -14.48 5.31 4.16
CA ILE A 154 -14.93 5.24 5.54
C ILE A 154 -15.61 3.91 5.79
N ARG A 155 -15.18 3.22 6.86
CA ARG A 155 -15.72 1.90 7.22
C ARG A 155 -17.09 2.03 7.87
N SER A 156 -17.94 1.00 7.73
CA SER A 156 -19.16 0.89 8.52
C SER A 156 -18.82 0.89 10.02
N GLY A 157 -19.61 1.62 10.81
CA GLY A 157 -19.40 1.84 12.24
C GLY A 157 -18.35 2.89 12.59
N GLU A 158 -17.57 3.38 11.63
CA GLU A 158 -16.56 4.41 11.91
C GLU A 158 -17.25 5.75 12.25
N THR A 159 -16.79 6.36 13.34
CA THR A 159 -17.29 7.64 13.83
C THR A 159 -16.29 8.74 13.49
N LEU A 160 -16.78 9.81 12.87
CA LEU A 160 -16.03 11.04 12.61
C LEU A 160 -16.42 12.11 13.63
N GLN A 161 -15.40 12.78 14.16
CA GLN A 161 -15.56 13.98 14.98
C GLN A 161 -15.52 15.23 14.10
N LEU A 162 -16.65 15.91 14.01
CA LEU A 162 -16.83 17.10 13.20
C LEU A 162 -16.52 18.35 14.03
N GLN A 163 -15.97 19.38 13.40
CA GLN A 163 -15.79 20.70 14.03
C GLN A 163 -17.14 21.40 14.26
N ALA A 164 -18.09 21.15 13.36
CA ALA A 164 -19.44 21.68 13.43
C ALA A 164 -20.45 20.67 12.84
N PRO A 165 -21.76 20.82 13.14
CA PRO A 165 -22.78 19.96 12.56
C PRO A 165 -22.79 20.06 11.02
N PRO A 166 -23.12 18.97 10.31
CA PRO A 166 -23.14 18.97 8.85
C PRO A 166 -24.11 20.00 8.28
N ARG A 167 -23.71 20.66 7.20
CA ARG A 167 -24.55 21.64 6.48
C ARG A 167 -25.13 21.02 5.21
N ALA A 168 -26.40 21.30 4.91
CA ALA A 168 -26.99 20.86 3.65
C ALA A 168 -26.38 21.67 2.49
N LEU A 169 -26.04 21.00 1.38
CA LEU A 169 -25.54 21.68 0.19
C LEU A 169 -26.69 22.40 -0.52
N GLY A 170 -26.49 23.68 -0.89
CA GLY A 170 -27.45 24.48 -1.67
C GLY A 170 -28.27 25.52 -0.87
N SER A 171 -28.00 25.70 0.42
CA SER A 171 -28.65 26.73 1.26
C SER A 171 -28.04 28.14 1.16
N ASP A 172 -26.92 28.24 0.44
CA ASP A 172 -25.99 29.36 0.41
C ASP A 172 -25.99 30.12 -0.94
N GLY A 173 -26.94 29.81 -1.83
CA GLY A 173 -27.25 30.63 -3.00
C GLY A 173 -26.28 30.51 -4.18
N VAL A 174 -25.30 29.62 -4.13
CA VAL A 174 -24.38 29.37 -5.26
C VAL A 174 -24.96 28.28 -6.16
N ALA A 175 -25.46 28.67 -7.34
CA ALA A 175 -25.93 27.71 -8.34
C ALA A 175 -24.73 26.97 -8.95
N HIS A 176 -24.63 25.66 -8.68
CA HIS A 176 -23.58 24.83 -9.25
C HIS A 176 -24.14 23.97 -10.40
N THR A 177 -23.76 24.34 -11.62
CA THR A 177 -24.10 23.59 -12.84
C THR A 177 -23.22 22.34 -12.96
N GLY A 178 -23.75 21.18 -12.59
CA GLY A 178 -23.13 19.89 -12.83
C GLY A 178 -24.17 18.78 -12.68
N VAL A 179 -24.37 18.01 -13.74
CA VAL A 179 -25.42 17.00 -13.94
C VAL A 179 -25.36 15.90 -12.87
N ILE A 180 -26.12 16.01 -11.76
CA ILE A 180 -26.75 14.91 -10.98
C ILE A 180 -27.97 15.50 -10.21
N THR A 181 -29.09 14.77 -10.21
CA THR A 181 -30.43 15.11 -9.70
C THR A 181 -30.63 15.10 -8.16
N PHE A 182 -29.60 14.92 -7.33
CA PHE A 182 -29.75 14.65 -5.88
C PHE A 182 -28.80 15.44 -4.95
N VAL A 183 -28.57 16.73 -5.23
CA VAL A 183 -27.76 17.60 -4.33
C VAL A 183 -28.34 17.65 -2.91
N GLN A 184 -29.67 17.57 -2.77
CA GLN A 184 -30.38 17.66 -1.48
C GLN A 184 -30.00 16.53 -0.49
N ASP A 185 -29.56 15.37 -1.00
CA ASP A 185 -29.17 14.21 -0.20
C ASP A 185 -27.71 14.27 0.29
N HIS A 186 -26.99 15.34 0.00
CA HIS A 186 -25.60 15.51 0.39
C HIS A 186 -25.44 16.56 1.51
N ALA A 187 -24.41 16.39 2.34
CA ALA A 187 -24.04 17.35 3.38
C ALA A 187 -22.54 17.65 3.36
N GLU A 188 -22.20 18.92 3.60
CA GLU A 188 -20.83 19.37 3.89
C GLU A 188 -20.49 19.08 5.36
N LEU A 189 -19.33 18.49 5.57
CA LEU A 189 -18.70 18.21 6.85
C LEU A 189 -17.50 19.11 7.02
N ASP A 190 -17.34 19.64 8.23
CA ASP A 190 -16.13 20.33 8.64
C ASP A 190 -15.31 19.41 9.54
N LEU A 191 -14.15 18.96 9.06
CA LEU A 191 -13.28 18.02 9.77
C LEU A 191 -12.00 18.74 10.20
N SER A 192 -11.58 18.58 11.45
CA SER A 192 -10.29 19.14 11.89
C SER A 192 -9.12 18.52 11.14
N ASP A 193 -8.00 19.24 10.99
CA ASP A 193 -6.78 18.67 10.39
C ASP A 193 -6.32 17.38 11.09
N ALA A 194 -6.47 17.31 12.41
CA ALA A 194 -6.12 16.11 13.18
C ALA A 194 -7.03 14.92 12.83
N GLU A 195 -8.33 15.15 12.72
CA GLU A 195 -9.31 14.13 12.34
C GLU A 195 -9.17 13.74 10.87
N LEU A 196 -8.91 14.72 10.01
CA LEU A 196 -8.67 14.48 8.60
C LEU A 196 -7.40 13.68 8.40
N GLN A 197 -6.30 14.00 9.09
CA GLN A 197 -5.08 13.18 9.06
C GLN A 197 -5.32 11.77 9.62
N ARG A 198 -6.16 11.62 10.66
CA ARG A 198 -6.56 10.29 11.18
C ARG A 198 -7.22 9.43 10.11
N VAL A 199 -8.03 10.03 9.24
CA VAL A 199 -8.75 9.37 8.14
C VAL A 199 -7.87 9.24 6.86
N HIS A 200 -7.10 10.28 6.54
CA HIS A 200 -6.29 10.40 5.32
C HIS A 200 -5.06 9.49 5.33
N ARG A 201 -4.49 9.22 6.51
CA ARG A 201 -3.43 8.22 6.68
C ARG A 201 -3.87 6.79 6.34
N ARG A 202 -5.15 6.57 5.99
CA ARG A 202 -5.77 5.26 5.81
C ARG A 202 -6.34 4.96 4.43
N ALA A 203 -6.04 5.74 3.38
CA ALA A 203 -6.41 5.28 2.03
C ALA A 203 -5.77 3.89 1.84
N PRO A 204 -6.56 2.81 1.78
CA PRO A 204 -5.98 1.48 1.81
C PRO A 204 -5.19 1.29 0.54
N ARG A 205 -4.07 0.58 0.65
CA ARG A 205 -3.39 0.05 -0.52
C ARG A 205 -4.42 -0.80 -1.30
N PRO A 206 -4.63 -0.53 -2.60
CA PRO A 206 -5.54 -1.34 -3.41
C PRO A 206 -5.09 -2.81 -3.45
N ALA A 207 -6.03 -3.72 -3.67
CA ALA A 207 -5.71 -5.11 -4.00
C ALA A 207 -5.14 -5.15 -5.43
N LEU A 208 -3.99 -5.81 -5.64
CA LEU A 208 -3.45 -6.05 -6.98
C LEU A 208 -4.07 -7.30 -7.60
N CYS A 209 -4.36 -8.33 -6.78
CA CYS A 209 -4.94 -9.61 -7.21
C CYS A 209 -4.17 -10.25 -8.39
N LYS A 210 -2.83 -10.12 -8.39
CA LYS A 210 -1.98 -10.59 -9.50
C LYS A 210 -1.86 -12.12 -9.56
N TYR A 211 -1.90 -12.76 -8.40
CA TYR A 211 -1.55 -14.17 -8.22
C TYR A 211 -2.67 -15.01 -7.59
N PHE A 212 -3.85 -14.40 -7.39
CA PHE A 212 -5.03 -15.03 -6.82
C PHE A 212 -6.29 -14.31 -7.33
N SER A 213 -7.45 -14.96 -7.24
CA SER A 213 -8.70 -14.41 -7.78
C SER A 213 -9.14 -13.12 -7.11
N ALA A 214 -9.57 -12.13 -7.91
CA ALA A 214 -10.13 -10.87 -7.41
C ALA A 214 -11.58 -10.99 -6.91
N ASP A 215 -12.27 -12.10 -7.23
CA ASP A 215 -13.60 -12.42 -6.72
C ASP A 215 -13.49 -13.18 -5.39
N ALA A 216 -14.15 -12.68 -4.35
CA ALA A 216 -14.06 -13.23 -2.99
C ALA A 216 -14.53 -14.70 -2.92
N ALA A 217 -15.63 -15.04 -3.59
CA ALA A 217 -16.16 -16.41 -3.53
C ALA A 217 -15.22 -17.39 -4.23
N THR A 218 -14.61 -16.98 -5.35
CA THR A 218 -13.61 -17.77 -6.07
C THR A 218 -12.32 -17.92 -5.28
N LEU A 219 -11.83 -16.83 -4.69
CA LEU A 219 -10.64 -16.84 -3.83
C LEU A 219 -10.82 -17.78 -2.62
N SER A 220 -12.00 -17.77 -2.00
CA SER A 220 -12.30 -18.67 -0.88
C SER A 220 -12.23 -20.14 -1.33
N ARG A 221 -12.75 -20.46 -2.53
CA ARG A 221 -12.62 -21.81 -3.10
C ARG A 221 -11.17 -22.16 -3.43
N GLU A 222 -10.39 -21.25 -4.00
CA GLU A 222 -8.96 -21.46 -4.27
C GLU A 222 -8.18 -21.80 -2.99
N ILE A 223 -8.39 -21.03 -1.92
CA ILE A 223 -7.78 -21.27 -0.60
C ILE A 223 -8.20 -22.62 -0.05
N GLN A 224 -9.50 -22.96 -0.09
CA GLN A 224 -10.00 -24.25 0.38
C GLN A 224 -9.42 -25.41 -0.43
N THR A 225 -9.32 -25.29 -1.75
CA THR A 225 -8.65 -26.27 -2.60
C THR A 225 -7.20 -26.44 -2.19
N CYS A 226 -6.45 -25.35 -2.00
CA CYS A 226 -5.05 -25.43 -1.57
C CYS A 226 -4.89 -26.13 -0.21
N LEU A 227 -5.80 -25.85 0.73
CA LEU A 227 -5.82 -26.43 2.07
C LEU A 227 -6.23 -27.92 2.07
N THR A 228 -7.14 -28.34 1.19
CA THR A 228 -7.74 -29.68 1.23
C THR A 228 -7.17 -30.66 0.22
N ASP A 229 -6.41 -30.17 -0.77
CA ASP A 229 -5.75 -31.01 -1.76
C ASP A 229 -4.78 -32.01 -1.10
N ALA A 230 -4.93 -33.29 -1.45
CA ALA A 230 -4.20 -34.39 -0.82
C ALA A 230 -2.87 -34.72 -1.51
N ILE A 231 -2.59 -34.14 -2.68
CA ILE A 231 -1.42 -34.47 -3.51
C ILE A 231 -0.33 -33.41 -3.30
N PHE A 232 -0.71 -32.15 -3.47
CA PHE A 232 0.14 -30.97 -3.42
C PHE A 232 -0.05 -30.19 -2.12
N GLY A 233 -1.30 -30.10 -1.63
CA GLY A 233 -1.66 -29.47 -0.36
C GLY A 233 -1.41 -30.35 0.87
N PRO A 234 -1.82 -29.89 2.07
CA PRO A 234 -1.70 -30.66 3.31
C PRO A 234 -2.81 -31.71 3.52
N GLY A 235 -3.82 -31.79 2.64
CA GLY A 235 -4.93 -32.75 2.71
C GLY A 235 -5.91 -32.54 3.87
N TYR A 236 -6.97 -33.36 3.91
CA TYR A 236 -7.98 -33.37 4.99
C TYR A 236 -7.48 -33.93 6.34
N GLY A 237 -6.36 -34.64 6.36
CA GLY A 237 -5.84 -35.35 7.54
C GLY A 237 -4.52 -34.78 8.13
N GLY A 238 -4.00 -33.68 7.57
CA GLY A 238 -2.63 -33.26 7.84
C GLY A 238 -1.60 -34.29 7.34
N TYR A 239 -0.32 -34.10 7.70
CA TYR A 239 0.78 -34.97 7.25
C TYR A 239 0.53 -36.45 7.63
N PRO A 240 0.33 -37.34 6.64
CA PRO A 240 0.10 -38.76 6.93
C PRO A 240 1.36 -39.38 7.54
N GLY A 241 1.22 -39.93 8.75
CA GLY A 241 2.24 -40.81 9.34
C GLY A 241 3.06 -40.28 10.52
N SER A 242 2.65 -39.23 11.25
CA SER A 242 3.25 -39.04 12.58
C SER A 242 2.30 -38.38 13.57
N GLN A 243 2.38 -38.86 14.81
CA GLN A 243 2.03 -38.17 16.03
C GLN A 243 2.86 -36.87 16.15
N VAL A 244 2.67 -35.93 15.22
CA VAL A 244 3.26 -34.60 15.33
C VAL A 244 2.57 -33.96 16.52
N GLN A 245 3.27 -33.88 17.65
CA GLN A 245 3.02 -32.83 18.64
C GLN A 245 2.68 -31.56 17.85
N ARG A 246 1.48 -30.99 18.04
CA ARG A 246 1.00 -29.85 17.25
C ARG A 246 2.13 -28.82 17.16
N LEU A 247 2.70 -28.67 15.96
CA LEU A 247 3.71 -27.63 15.73
C LEU A 247 3.01 -26.31 16.01
N HIS A 248 3.62 -25.48 16.85
CA HIS A 248 3.11 -24.15 17.15
C HIS A 248 4.13 -23.15 16.62
N PRO A 249 4.16 -22.92 15.30
CA PRO A 249 5.19 -22.08 14.69
C PRO A 249 5.04 -20.64 15.19
N GLN A 250 6.18 -20.05 15.56
CA GLN A 250 6.29 -18.61 15.84
C GLN A 250 6.72 -17.85 14.56
N ALA A 251 7.32 -18.55 13.59
CA ALA A 251 7.58 -17.99 12.29
C ALA A 251 7.36 -18.98 11.14
N LEU A 252 7.10 -18.45 9.94
CA LEU A 252 6.94 -19.19 8.69
C LEU A 252 7.75 -18.53 7.57
N LEU A 253 8.25 -19.32 6.61
CA LEU A 253 8.76 -18.85 5.32
C LEU A 253 7.94 -19.50 4.21
N LEU A 254 7.17 -18.70 3.45
CA LEU A 254 6.20 -19.19 2.46
C LEU A 254 6.39 -18.59 1.07
N PRO A 255 6.01 -19.30 -0.01
CA PRO A 255 6.14 -18.78 -1.37
C PRO A 255 5.06 -17.73 -1.70
N HIS A 256 5.28 -16.97 -2.78
CA HIS A 256 4.37 -15.91 -3.23
C HIS A 256 4.03 -15.91 -4.73
N GLY A 257 4.29 -17.02 -5.43
CA GLY A 257 3.76 -17.22 -6.80
C GLY A 257 2.23 -17.33 -6.87
N ALA A 258 1.71 -17.70 -8.04
CA ALA A 258 0.27 -17.92 -8.26
C ALA A 258 -0.31 -19.04 -7.37
N PHE A 259 -1.51 -18.83 -6.83
CA PHE A 259 -2.20 -19.79 -5.95
C PHE A 259 -2.40 -21.16 -6.61
N CYS A 260 -2.62 -21.21 -7.92
CA CYS A 260 -2.73 -22.46 -8.68
C CYS A 260 -1.47 -23.34 -8.63
N ASN A 261 -0.33 -22.82 -8.15
CA ASN A 261 0.89 -23.59 -7.91
C ASN A 261 1.41 -23.38 -6.48
N SER A 262 1.86 -22.17 -6.17
CA SER A 262 2.51 -21.83 -4.89
C SER A 262 1.55 -21.93 -3.71
N GLY A 263 0.24 -21.73 -3.94
CA GLY A 263 -0.80 -21.74 -2.91
C GLY A 263 -0.89 -23.08 -2.19
N TYR A 264 -0.72 -24.20 -2.91
CA TYR A 264 -0.64 -25.53 -2.31
C TYR A 264 0.52 -25.65 -1.32
N VAL A 265 1.69 -25.10 -1.67
CA VAL A 265 2.88 -25.12 -0.81
C VAL A 265 2.70 -24.18 0.38
N ALA A 266 2.19 -22.97 0.17
CA ALA A 266 1.89 -22.02 1.25
C ALA A 266 0.86 -22.57 2.25
N ALA A 267 -0.14 -23.33 1.77
CA ALA A 267 -1.18 -23.95 2.59
C ALA A 267 -0.62 -24.90 3.66
N HIS A 268 0.54 -25.55 3.43
CA HIS A 268 1.21 -26.36 4.46
C HIS A 268 1.57 -25.54 5.71
N GLY A 269 2.04 -24.30 5.53
CA GLY A 269 2.35 -23.40 6.65
C GLY A 269 1.09 -22.82 7.29
N PHE A 270 0.16 -22.32 6.48
CA PHE A 270 -1.10 -21.75 6.98
C PHE A 270 -1.96 -22.76 7.75
N ARG A 271 -1.95 -24.05 7.35
CA ARG A 271 -2.61 -25.13 8.09
C ARG A 271 -2.14 -25.24 9.54
N LEU A 272 -0.87 -24.96 9.81
CA LEU A 272 -0.34 -25.01 11.18
C LEU A 272 -0.88 -23.89 12.09
N LEU A 273 -1.46 -22.84 11.49
CA LEU A 273 -2.02 -21.70 12.22
C LEU A 273 -3.50 -21.91 12.59
N GLU A 274 -4.17 -22.92 12.03
CA GLU A 274 -5.58 -23.21 12.32
C GLU A 274 -5.81 -23.41 13.83
N GLY A 275 -6.74 -22.63 14.39
CA GLY A 275 -7.07 -22.67 15.82
C GLY A 275 -6.11 -21.91 16.74
N MET A 276 -5.07 -21.26 16.20
CA MET A 276 -4.25 -20.31 16.96
C MET A 276 -4.95 -18.95 17.11
N ASP A 277 -4.70 -18.27 18.21
CA ASP A 277 -5.15 -16.88 18.42
C ASP A 277 -4.06 -15.92 17.94
N LEU A 278 -4.11 -15.57 16.65
CA LEU A 278 -3.18 -14.62 16.02
C LEU A 278 -3.78 -13.22 15.98
N SER A 279 -3.08 -12.27 16.58
CA SER A 279 -3.46 -10.85 16.62
C SER A 279 -2.62 -9.98 15.70
N LEU A 280 -1.36 -10.38 15.46
CA LEU A 280 -0.39 -9.64 14.66
C LEU A 280 0.44 -10.57 13.78
N ALA A 281 0.57 -10.27 12.50
CA ALA A 281 1.55 -10.86 11.60
C ALA A 281 2.56 -9.80 11.13
N ILE A 282 3.84 -9.97 11.48
CA ILE A 282 4.93 -9.16 10.94
C ILE A 282 5.37 -9.84 9.65
N ILE A 283 5.10 -9.21 8.50
CA ILE A 283 5.30 -9.83 7.19
C ILE A 283 6.50 -9.21 6.48
N ILE A 284 7.54 -10.00 6.27
CA ILE A 284 8.77 -9.61 5.56
C ILE A 284 8.67 -10.08 4.11
N GLY A 285 8.42 -9.12 3.21
CA GLY A 285 8.40 -9.36 1.78
C GLY A 285 9.65 -8.85 1.09
N ASN A 286 9.90 -9.38 -0.10
CA ASN A 286 10.86 -8.76 -0.99
C ASN A 286 10.36 -7.38 -1.42
N ASN A 287 11.27 -6.52 -1.84
CA ASN A 287 10.94 -5.23 -2.39
C ASN A 287 11.37 -5.19 -3.87
N HIS A 288 10.43 -5.45 -4.78
CA HIS A 288 10.74 -5.61 -6.21
C HIS A 288 10.99 -4.30 -6.97
N CYS A 289 10.68 -3.14 -6.39
CA CYS A 289 10.56 -1.88 -7.14
C CYS A 289 11.60 -0.80 -6.75
N CYS A 290 12.66 -1.13 -6.00
CA CYS A 290 13.25 -0.14 -5.10
C CYS A 290 14.70 -0.40 -4.64
N TRP A 291 15.49 0.67 -4.46
CA TRP A 291 16.86 0.67 -3.91
C TRP A 291 16.94 0.77 -2.37
N ASN A 292 15.82 0.75 -1.65
CA ASN A 292 15.82 0.89 -0.19
C ASN A 292 16.15 -0.45 0.49
N ARG A 293 17.02 -0.40 1.50
CA ARG A 293 17.35 -1.57 2.34
C ARG A 293 16.12 -2.10 3.09
N LEU A 294 15.29 -1.19 3.62
CA LEU A 294 14.05 -1.51 4.32
C LEU A 294 12.99 -0.41 4.09
N ALA A 295 11.72 -0.81 3.99
CA ALA A 295 10.57 0.09 3.91
C ALA A 295 9.39 -0.42 4.74
N LEU A 296 8.85 0.43 5.61
CA LEU A 296 7.63 0.15 6.38
C LEU A 296 6.38 0.63 5.62
N CYS A 297 5.22 0.07 5.97
CA CYS A 297 3.92 0.51 5.46
C CYS A 297 2.98 0.84 6.63
N ASP A 298 2.33 2.01 6.57
CA ASP A 298 1.32 2.44 7.54
C ASP A 298 -0.11 2.31 7.01
N GLN A 299 -0.29 1.88 5.76
CA GLN A 299 -1.59 1.73 5.12
C GLN A 299 -2.21 0.37 5.41
N ASP A 300 -3.53 0.34 5.57
CA ASP A 300 -4.31 -0.88 5.49
C ASP A 300 -4.27 -1.47 4.07
N TRP A 301 -4.39 -2.78 3.93
CA TRP A 301 -4.32 -3.47 2.64
C TRP A 301 -5.69 -3.99 2.26
N ALA A 302 -6.17 -3.60 1.08
CA ALA A 302 -7.38 -4.18 0.51
C ALA A 302 -7.09 -5.56 -0.08
N THR A 303 -8.02 -6.48 0.14
CA THR A 303 -8.08 -7.81 -0.48
C THR A 303 -9.52 -8.03 -0.99
N PRO A 304 -9.77 -9.09 -1.76
CA PRO A 304 -11.12 -9.48 -2.13
C PRO A 304 -12.06 -9.77 -0.95
N PHE A 305 -11.53 -10.15 0.23
CA PHE A 305 -12.32 -10.37 1.44
C PHE A 305 -12.58 -9.10 2.27
N GLY A 306 -11.97 -7.97 1.90
CA GLY A 306 -12.09 -6.70 2.61
C GLY A 306 -10.73 -6.16 3.04
N LEU A 307 -10.68 -5.46 4.17
CA LEU A 307 -9.47 -4.78 4.62
C LEU A 307 -8.69 -5.64 5.63
N VAL A 308 -7.38 -5.74 5.42
CA VAL A 308 -6.41 -6.20 6.41
C VAL A 308 -5.76 -4.98 7.05
N LEU A 309 -5.84 -4.87 8.37
CA LEU A 309 -5.46 -3.67 9.09
C LEU A 309 -3.95 -3.62 9.34
N ALA A 310 -3.32 -2.46 9.15
CA ALA A 310 -1.94 -2.24 9.57
C ALA A 310 -1.86 -1.96 11.08
N ASP A 311 -1.02 -2.69 11.79
CA ASP A 311 -0.81 -2.50 13.22
C ASP A 311 0.08 -1.27 13.49
N GLN A 312 -0.60 -0.18 13.86
CA GLN A 312 0.04 1.11 14.11
C GLN A 312 0.92 1.11 15.38
N VAL A 313 0.64 0.21 16.33
CA VAL A 313 1.42 0.10 17.57
C VAL A 313 2.76 -0.58 17.25
N ALA A 314 2.72 -1.68 16.52
CA ALA A 314 3.91 -2.39 16.05
C ALA A 314 4.75 -1.50 15.11
N LEU A 315 4.11 -0.76 14.21
CA LEU A 315 4.76 0.21 13.34
C LEU A 315 5.53 1.27 14.16
N LYS A 316 4.85 1.91 15.12
CA LYS A 316 5.46 2.97 15.95
C LYS A 316 6.65 2.43 16.76
N ARG A 317 6.50 1.24 17.37
CA ARG A 317 7.59 0.57 18.10
C ARG A 317 8.79 0.29 17.19
N MET A 318 8.54 -0.18 15.96
CA MET A 318 9.61 -0.41 14.99
C MET A 318 10.36 0.87 14.64
N GLN A 319 9.65 1.98 14.42
CA GLN A 319 10.26 3.29 14.16
C GLN A 319 11.02 3.85 15.37
N GLU A 320 10.55 3.60 16.59
CA GLU A 320 11.24 3.99 17.82
C GLU A 320 12.55 3.21 18.02
N MET A 321 12.59 1.93 17.64
CA MET A 321 13.81 1.12 17.69
C MET A 321 14.83 1.53 16.63
N CYS A 322 14.38 1.96 15.45
CA CYS A 322 15.25 2.41 14.38
C CYS A 322 14.63 3.59 13.60
N PRO A 323 14.98 4.83 13.95
CA PRO A 323 14.42 6.02 13.31
C PRO A 323 14.71 6.15 11.81
N SER A 324 15.69 5.40 11.29
CA SER A 324 16.00 5.34 9.85
C SER A 324 15.03 4.45 9.06
N TYR A 325 14.12 3.71 9.72
CA TYR A 325 13.10 2.91 9.06
C TYR A 325 11.93 3.80 8.62
N GLU A 326 11.97 4.20 7.35
CA GLU A 326 11.00 5.10 6.76
C GLU A 326 9.72 4.35 6.33
N VAL A 327 8.58 5.01 6.51
CA VAL A 327 7.32 4.61 5.88
C VAL A 327 7.35 5.03 4.42
N LYS A 328 7.29 4.06 3.50
CA LYS A 328 7.34 4.31 2.06
C LYS A 328 6.20 3.60 1.34
N ARG A 329 5.02 4.23 1.34
CA ARG A 329 3.81 3.70 0.68
C ARG A 329 4.02 3.30 -0.78
N LEU A 330 4.79 4.08 -1.54
CA LEU A 330 5.10 3.79 -2.95
C LEU A 330 5.85 2.48 -3.17
N VAL A 331 6.71 2.09 -2.21
CA VAL A 331 7.41 0.80 -2.25
C VAL A 331 6.42 -0.35 -2.21
N HIS A 332 5.41 -0.21 -1.35
CA HIS A 332 4.39 -1.23 -1.14
C HIS A 332 3.30 -1.22 -2.22
N ALA A 333 3.14 -0.13 -2.97
CA ALA A 333 2.03 0.05 -3.91
C ALA A 333 1.91 -1.04 -5.00
N ALA A 334 3.05 -1.55 -5.49
CA ALA A 334 3.12 -2.63 -6.47
C ALA A 334 3.67 -3.95 -5.90
N GLU A 335 3.91 -4.00 -4.58
CA GLU A 335 4.57 -5.12 -3.93
C GLU A 335 3.61 -6.29 -3.72
N HIS A 336 3.84 -7.41 -4.39
CA HIS A 336 2.91 -8.53 -4.41
C HIS A 336 3.29 -9.65 -3.45
N SER A 337 4.56 -9.73 -3.02
CA SER A 337 5.04 -10.83 -2.17
C SER A 337 4.28 -10.86 -0.84
N ILE A 338 4.14 -9.69 -0.21
CA ILE A 338 3.36 -9.49 1.01
C ILE A 338 1.87 -9.73 0.74
N GLU A 339 1.34 -9.16 -0.35
CA GLU A 339 -0.09 -9.28 -0.68
C GLU A 339 -0.52 -10.73 -0.80
N ASN A 340 0.32 -11.58 -1.41
CA ASN A 340 -0.01 -12.98 -1.67
C ASN A 340 -0.28 -13.80 -0.41
N GLN A 341 0.22 -13.34 0.75
CA GLN A 341 -0.01 -14.00 2.03
C GLN A 341 -1.35 -13.60 2.67
N LEU A 342 -1.87 -12.42 2.33
CA LEU A 342 -3.01 -11.80 3.01
C LEU A 342 -4.32 -12.60 2.86
N PRO A 343 -4.67 -13.17 1.69
CA PRO A 343 -5.89 -13.96 1.57
C PRO A 343 -5.95 -15.15 2.51
N PHE A 344 -4.87 -15.94 2.61
CA PHE A 344 -4.81 -17.08 3.53
C PHE A 344 -4.88 -16.61 4.99
N LEU A 345 -4.11 -15.58 5.34
CA LEU A 345 -4.09 -15.03 6.70
C LEU A 345 -5.48 -14.54 7.12
N GLN A 346 -6.15 -13.77 6.27
CA GLN A 346 -7.46 -13.19 6.56
C GLN A 346 -8.58 -14.25 6.58
N HIS A 347 -8.47 -15.29 5.74
CA HIS A 347 -9.41 -16.41 5.72
C HIS A 347 -9.37 -17.21 7.03
N LEU A 348 -8.18 -17.43 7.60
CA LEU A 348 -8.01 -18.18 8.85
C LEU A 348 -8.13 -17.31 10.11
N HIS A 349 -7.64 -16.07 10.05
CA HIS A 349 -7.58 -15.13 11.18
C HIS A 349 -8.08 -13.74 10.74
N PRO A 350 -9.40 -13.55 10.58
CA PRO A 350 -9.98 -12.32 10.02
C PRO A 350 -9.77 -11.05 10.86
N LYS A 351 -9.30 -11.20 12.10
CA LYS A 351 -8.98 -10.09 13.02
C LYS A 351 -7.48 -9.79 13.13
N CYS A 352 -6.62 -10.62 12.53
CA CYS A 352 -5.18 -10.44 12.59
C CYS A 352 -4.77 -9.16 11.84
N GLN A 353 -4.01 -8.30 12.51
CA GLN A 353 -3.41 -7.11 11.92
C GLN A 353 -2.04 -7.44 11.34
N ILE A 354 -1.49 -6.59 10.49
CA ILE A 354 -0.19 -6.81 9.85
C ILE A 354 0.78 -5.66 10.08
N LEU A 355 2.07 -5.99 10.15
CA LEU A 355 3.14 -5.02 9.93
C LEU A 355 3.91 -5.42 8.66
N PRO A 356 3.66 -4.77 7.51
CA PRO A 356 4.39 -5.02 6.27
C PRO A 356 5.80 -4.41 6.34
N ILE A 357 6.81 -5.24 6.09
CA ILE A 357 8.21 -4.85 6.00
C ILE A 357 8.73 -5.28 4.63
N GLY A 358 9.00 -4.31 3.75
CA GLY A 358 9.65 -4.54 2.47
C GLY A 358 11.16 -4.51 2.64
N VAL A 359 11.86 -5.57 2.26
CA VAL A 359 13.32 -5.68 2.32
C VAL A 359 13.88 -5.72 0.91
N GLY A 360 14.78 -4.80 0.58
CA GLY A 360 15.47 -4.75 -0.71
C GLY A 360 16.78 -5.52 -0.68
N ALA A 361 17.74 -5.09 -1.51
CA ALA A 361 19.09 -5.60 -1.45
C ALA A 361 19.78 -5.17 -0.14
N VAL A 362 20.26 -6.15 0.62
CA VAL A 362 20.92 -5.98 1.92
C VAL A 362 22.20 -6.80 1.96
N ASN A 363 23.22 -6.30 2.68
CA ASN A 363 24.37 -7.11 3.06
C ASN A 363 24.10 -7.82 4.41
N LEU A 364 25.06 -8.62 4.88
CA LEU A 364 24.91 -9.36 6.14
C LEU A 364 24.74 -8.44 7.36
N GLU A 365 25.43 -7.30 7.39
CA GLU A 365 25.34 -6.32 8.48
C GLU A 365 23.94 -5.70 8.56
N ASP A 366 23.42 -5.23 7.42
CA ASP A 366 22.06 -4.72 7.25
C ASP A 366 21.03 -5.77 7.69
N ALA A 367 21.15 -7.00 7.18
CA ALA A 367 20.25 -8.09 7.49
C ALA A 367 20.26 -8.43 8.99
N THR A 368 21.43 -8.42 9.62
CA THR A 368 21.60 -8.68 11.06
C THR A 368 20.95 -7.58 11.90
N GLN A 369 21.14 -6.32 11.53
CA GLN A 369 20.54 -5.19 12.24
C GLN A 369 19.01 -5.24 12.16
N ILE A 370 18.46 -5.44 10.95
CA ILE A 370 17.01 -5.56 10.73
C ILE A 370 16.45 -6.74 11.52
N ALA A 371 17.10 -7.90 11.43
CA ALA A 371 16.66 -9.11 12.12
C ALA A 371 16.61 -8.95 13.65
N SER A 372 17.60 -8.27 14.24
CA SER A 372 17.62 -7.98 15.67
C SER A 372 16.42 -7.13 16.10
N ASN A 373 16.10 -6.08 15.34
CA ASN A 373 14.94 -5.21 15.61
C ASN A 373 13.61 -5.96 15.42
N VAL A 374 13.50 -6.80 14.39
CA VAL A 374 12.33 -7.65 14.16
C VAL A 374 12.14 -8.66 15.29
N ALA A 375 13.20 -9.37 15.69
CA ALA A 375 13.15 -10.34 16.79
C ALA A 375 12.72 -9.66 18.09
N LYS A 376 13.27 -8.47 18.38
CA LYS A 376 12.84 -7.66 19.53
C LYS A 376 11.36 -7.28 19.45
N LEU A 377 10.88 -6.84 18.28
CA LEU A 377 9.47 -6.51 18.09
C LEU A 377 8.56 -7.71 18.36
N VAL A 378 8.94 -8.90 17.87
CA VAL A 378 8.19 -10.14 18.11
C VAL A 378 8.10 -10.44 19.60
N MET A 379 9.20 -10.29 20.35
CA MET A 379 9.20 -10.48 21.81
C MET A 379 8.32 -9.46 22.54
N ASP A 380 8.37 -8.19 22.14
CA ASP A 380 7.63 -7.10 22.78
C ASP A 380 6.11 -7.11 22.45
N SER A 381 5.70 -7.83 21.40
CA SER A 381 4.31 -7.88 20.92
C SER A 381 3.49 -9.03 21.54
N GLY A 382 4.14 -10.00 22.18
CA GLY A 382 3.49 -11.03 23.01
C GLY A 382 2.99 -12.28 22.26
N PRO A 383 2.38 -13.22 23.00
CA PRO A 383 1.88 -14.50 22.46
C PRO A 383 0.68 -14.24 21.56
N GLY A 384 0.79 -14.53 20.26
CA GLY A 384 -0.17 -14.12 19.23
C GLY A 384 0.46 -13.35 18.06
N THR A 385 1.77 -13.08 18.15
CA THR A 385 2.57 -12.51 17.06
C THR A 385 3.19 -13.62 16.20
N LEU A 386 2.86 -13.61 14.91
CA LEU A 386 3.48 -14.44 13.88
C LEU A 386 4.53 -13.62 13.13
N LEU A 387 5.72 -14.20 12.92
CA LEU A 387 6.70 -13.67 11.97
C LEU A 387 6.60 -14.43 10.65
N LEU A 388 6.28 -13.75 9.56
CA LEU A 388 6.07 -14.38 8.25
C LEU A 388 7.03 -13.79 7.21
N GLY A 389 7.99 -14.57 6.75
CA GLY A 389 8.78 -14.20 5.57
C GLY A 389 8.19 -14.80 4.30
N THR A 390 8.47 -14.18 3.16
CA THR A 390 8.02 -14.71 1.87
C THR A 390 9.07 -14.64 0.76
N THR A 391 9.23 -15.75 0.04
CA THR A 391 10.16 -15.88 -1.09
C THR A 391 9.79 -17.07 -1.97
N ASP A 392 9.92 -16.89 -3.28
CA ASP A 392 10.07 -18.00 -4.22
C ASP A 392 11.56 -18.34 -4.38
N PHE A 393 11.85 -19.55 -4.86
CA PHE A 393 13.21 -20.04 -5.07
C PHE A 393 13.64 -19.80 -6.53
N SER A 394 14.42 -20.69 -7.14
CA SER A 394 14.98 -20.44 -8.46
C SER A 394 13.89 -20.35 -9.53
N HIS A 395 13.97 -19.32 -10.38
CA HIS A 395 13.20 -19.15 -11.60
C HIS A 395 14.05 -19.51 -12.82
N GLU A 396 13.61 -20.48 -13.63
CA GLU A 396 14.37 -20.98 -14.78
C GLU A 396 13.50 -21.05 -16.05
N GLY A 397 14.13 -21.03 -17.22
CA GLY A 397 13.45 -21.11 -18.51
C GLY A 397 13.27 -19.78 -19.23
N PRO A 398 12.65 -19.78 -20.43
CA PRO A 398 12.66 -18.65 -21.36
C PRO A 398 11.98 -17.39 -20.80
N SER A 399 10.92 -17.53 -19.99
CA SER A 399 10.24 -16.37 -19.37
C SER A 399 11.15 -15.59 -18.40
N TYR A 400 12.22 -16.20 -17.92
CA TYR A 400 13.22 -15.61 -17.03
C TYR A 400 14.56 -15.36 -17.74
N GLY A 401 14.58 -15.40 -19.07
CA GLY A 401 15.77 -15.25 -19.91
C GLY A 401 16.74 -16.43 -19.82
N GLY A 402 16.26 -17.59 -19.38
CA GLY A 402 16.99 -18.86 -19.35
C GLY A 402 16.84 -19.65 -20.66
N PRO A 403 17.43 -20.85 -20.75
CA PRO A 403 17.33 -21.70 -21.93
C PRO A 403 15.92 -22.30 -22.08
N THR A 404 15.54 -22.62 -23.31
CA THR A 404 14.38 -23.49 -23.59
C THR A 404 14.84 -24.94 -23.53
N LEU A 405 14.28 -25.72 -22.61
CA LEU A 405 14.59 -27.13 -22.40
C LEU A 405 13.28 -27.94 -22.33
N PRO A 406 13.32 -29.27 -22.55
CA PRO A 406 12.21 -30.14 -22.24
C PRO A 406 11.75 -29.98 -20.79
N MET A 407 10.43 -30.08 -20.53
CA MET A 407 9.84 -29.82 -19.21
C MET A 407 10.51 -30.61 -18.07
N ALA A 408 10.83 -31.89 -18.30
CA ALA A 408 11.51 -32.72 -17.31
C ALA A 408 12.92 -32.20 -16.97
N GLU A 409 13.66 -31.74 -17.98
CA GLU A 409 15.02 -31.23 -17.81
C GLU A 409 15.05 -29.88 -17.10
N ILE A 410 14.16 -28.94 -17.47
CA ILE A 410 14.08 -27.63 -16.78
C ILE A 410 13.61 -27.78 -15.33
N THR A 411 12.71 -28.75 -15.07
CA THR A 411 12.27 -29.09 -13.71
C THR A 411 13.44 -29.60 -12.87
N GLU A 412 14.23 -30.53 -13.41
CA GLU A 412 15.38 -31.08 -12.71
C GLU A 412 16.51 -30.04 -12.52
N LEU A 413 16.75 -29.17 -13.51
CA LEU A 413 17.67 -28.04 -13.36
C LEU A 413 17.28 -27.13 -12.19
N THR A 414 15.98 -26.83 -12.07
CA THR A 414 15.44 -26.01 -10.97
C THR A 414 15.70 -26.66 -9.62
N ARG A 415 15.43 -27.96 -9.50
CA ARG A 415 15.71 -28.75 -8.28
C ARG A 415 17.19 -28.77 -7.93
N GLN A 416 18.05 -28.91 -8.92
CA GLN A 416 19.50 -28.92 -8.73
C GLN A 416 19.99 -27.58 -8.16
N LYS A 417 19.52 -26.46 -8.71
CA LYS A 417 19.84 -25.12 -8.21
C LYS A 417 19.28 -24.87 -6.82
N ASP A 418 18.05 -25.29 -6.56
CA ASP A 418 17.39 -25.08 -5.27
C ASP A 418 17.99 -25.90 -4.14
N ARG A 419 18.70 -27.00 -4.42
CA ARG A 419 19.26 -27.89 -3.39
C ARG A 419 20.12 -27.13 -2.37
N ALA A 420 20.99 -26.23 -2.84
CA ALA A 420 21.87 -25.45 -1.98
C ALA A 420 21.10 -24.37 -1.19
N LEU A 421 20.12 -23.72 -1.83
CA LEU A 421 19.24 -22.73 -1.20
C LEU A 421 18.39 -23.36 -0.09
N LEU A 422 17.74 -24.49 -0.38
CA LEU A 422 16.94 -25.24 0.59
C LEU A 422 17.79 -25.71 1.77
N GLN A 423 19.03 -26.14 1.53
CA GLN A 423 19.96 -26.52 2.60
C GLN A 423 20.32 -25.31 3.47
N ALA A 424 20.66 -24.17 2.88
CA ALA A 424 20.97 -22.96 3.64
C ALA A 424 19.79 -22.51 4.51
N VAL A 425 18.54 -22.58 4.02
CA VAL A 425 17.34 -22.28 4.83
C VAL A 425 17.15 -23.28 5.97
N ARG A 426 17.36 -24.59 5.73
CA ARG A 426 17.27 -25.63 6.78
C ARG A 426 18.30 -25.40 7.89
N ASP A 427 19.50 -24.98 7.52
CA ASP A 427 20.59 -24.71 8.45
C ASP A 427 20.51 -23.29 9.07
N MET A 428 19.53 -22.48 8.64
CA MET A 428 19.38 -21.05 8.99
C MET A 428 20.64 -20.23 8.68
N ASP A 429 21.32 -20.57 7.59
CA ASP A 429 22.55 -19.96 7.11
C ASP A 429 22.23 -18.79 6.16
N ALA A 430 21.94 -17.64 6.77
CA ALA A 430 21.64 -16.40 6.06
C ALA A 430 22.84 -15.83 5.28
N GLU A 431 24.07 -16.03 5.77
CA GLU A 431 25.29 -15.56 5.11
C GLU A 431 25.45 -16.27 3.76
N LYS A 432 25.34 -17.60 3.77
CA LYS A 432 25.41 -18.40 2.54
C LYS A 432 24.30 -18.07 1.54
N LEU A 433 23.08 -17.76 2.00
CA LEU A 433 22.01 -17.29 1.10
C LEU A 433 22.37 -15.97 0.41
N LEU A 434 22.90 -14.99 1.15
CA LEU A 434 23.32 -13.71 0.61
C LEU A 434 24.51 -13.87 -0.35
N GLU A 435 25.47 -14.74 -0.03
CA GLU A 435 26.60 -15.07 -0.91
C GLU A 435 26.13 -15.66 -2.24
N MET A 436 25.26 -16.68 -2.20
CA MET A 436 24.69 -17.28 -3.41
C MET A 436 23.89 -16.27 -4.24
N ALA A 437 23.13 -15.38 -3.60
CA ALA A 437 22.38 -14.33 -4.28
C ALA A 437 23.27 -13.25 -4.91
N ALA A 438 24.44 -12.97 -4.31
CA ALA A 438 25.42 -12.03 -4.84
C ALA A 438 26.28 -12.62 -5.97
N ASP A 439 26.40 -13.95 -6.03
CA ASP A 439 27.20 -14.65 -7.04
C ASP A 439 26.53 -14.61 -8.43
N LYS A 440 27.01 -13.68 -9.26
CA LYS A 440 26.57 -13.53 -10.65
C LYS A 440 26.85 -14.76 -11.52
N ALA A 441 27.86 -15.58 -11.19
CA ALA A 441 28.19 -16.78 -11.95
C ALA A 441 27.18 -17.90 -11.69
N GLN A 442 26.63 -17.98 -10.48
CA GLN A 442 25.59 -18.95 -10.13
C GLN A 442 24.22 -18.59 -10.68
N ARG A 443 24.01 -17.34 -11.11
CA ARG A 443 22.73 -16.81 -11.60
C ARG A 443 21.60 -17.22 -10.65
N CYS A 444 21.80 -16.99 -9.35
CA CYS A 444 20.77 -17.25 -8.34
C CYS A 444 19.58 -16.33 -8.62
N SER A 445 18.44 -16.94 -8.96
CA SER A 445 17.22 -16.23 -9.31
C SER A 445 16.22 -16.17 -8.16
N MET A 446 16.58 -16.62 -6.96
CA MET A 446 15.74 -16.52 -5.76
C MET A 446 15.31 -15.05 -5.54
N CYS A 447 14.00 -14.79 -5.60
CA CYS A 447 13.49 -13.43 -5.64
C CYS A 447 13.64 -12.67 -4.31
N GLY A 448 13.64 -13.37 -3.16
CA GLY A 448 13.58 -12.77 -1.83
C GLY A 448 14.74 -13.14 -0.90
N ALA A 449 15.96 -13.34 -1.42
CA ALA A 449 17.11 -13.75 -0.61
C ALA A 449 17.39 -12.83 0.59
N GLY A 450 17.27 -11.51 0.42
CA GLY A 450 17.42 -10.53 1.51
C GLY A 450 16.33 -10.68 2.59
N ALA A 451 15.06 -10.73 2.18
CA ALA A 451 13.92 -10.93 3.07
C ALA A 451 14.02 -12.26 3.84
N ALA A 452 14.37 -13.35 3.15
CA ALA A 452 14.59 -14.66 3.75
C ALA A 452 15.75 -14.62 4.76
N SER A 453 16.85 -13.95 4.42
CA SER A 453 18.01 -13.83 5.32
C SER A 453 17.68 -13.08 6.61
N VAL A 454 16.91 -11.99 6.53
CA VAL A 454 16.39 -11.27 7.70
C VAL A 454 15.52 -12.19 8.56
N LEU A 455 14.60 -12.95 7.94
CA LEU A 455 13.76 -13.91 8.66
C LEU A 455 14.60 -14.95 9.42
N LEU A 456 15.58 -15.56 8.75
CA LEU A 456 16.42 -16.61 9.35
C LEU A 456 17.24 -16.08 10.53
N LEU A 457 17.84 -14.90 10.39
CA LEU A 457 18.57 -14.25 11.47
C LEU A 457 17.65 -13.90 12.65
N ALA A 458 16.42 -13.43 12.37
CA ALA A 458 15.44 -13.15 13.41
C ALA A 458 15.00 -14.44 14.13
N CYS A 459 14.79 -15.53 13.39
CA CYS A 459 14.48 -16.85 13.96
C CYS A 459 15.62 -17.37 14.85
N ARG A 460 16.89 -17.17 14.44
CA ARG A 460 18.06 -17.50 15.27
C ARG A 460 18.09 -16.68 16.56
N ALA A 461 17.84 -15.37 16.48
CA ALA A 461 17.76 -14.50 17.65
C ALA A 461 16.62 -14.89 18.61
N LEU A 462 15.51 -15.40 18.07
CA LEU A 462 14.37 -15.95 18.80
C LEU A 462 14.58 -17.41 19.27
N GLN A 463 15.74 -18.01 18.98
CA GLN A 463 16.08 -19.40 19.32
C GLN A 463 15.09 -20.44 18.76
N LEU A 464 14.58 -20.19 17.55
CA LEU A 464 13.68 -21.11 16.85
C LEU A 464 14.45 -22.18 16.08
N ARG A 465 13.82 -23.33 15.84
CA ARG A 465 14.33 -24.39 14.96
C ARG A 465 13.55 -24.43 13.65
N CYS A 466 14.27 -24.62 12.55
CA CYS A 466 13.70 -24.74 11.22
C CYS A 466 13.19 -26.16 10.95
N ARG A 467 11.99 -26.27 10.37
CA ARG A 467 11.42 -27.50 9.81
C ARG A 467 10.91 -27.22 8.41
N GLN A 468 11.45 -27.92 7.42
CA GLN A 468 10.91 -27.89 6.06
C GLN A 468 9.59 -28.66 5.99
N LEU A 469 8.56 -28.03 5.45
CA LEU A 469 7.20 -28.55 5.35
C LEU A 469 6.93 -29.19 3.99
N ARG A 470 7.27 -28.46 2.92
CA ARG A 470 7.04 -28.88 1.54
C ARG A 470 8.00 -28.18 0.60
N TYR A 471 8.37 -28.85 -0.49
CA TYR A 471 9.02 -28.26 -1.66
C TYR A 471 8.42 -28.85 -2.93
N LEU A 472 8.17 -28.02 -3.93
CA LEU A 472 7.67 -28.40 -5.26
C LEU A 472 8.21 -27.44 -6.31
N VAL A 473 8.30 -27.91 -7.56
CA VAL A 473 8.46 -27.05 -8.74
C VAL A 473 7.10 -26.89 -9.41
N ASN A 474 6.77 -25.67 -9.87
CA ASN A 474 5.47 -25.36 -10.49
C ASN A 474 5.03 -26.33 -11.60
N THR A 475 5.95 -26.86 -12.41
CA THR A 475 5.68 -27.85 -13.48
C THR A 475 5.10 -29.16 -12.98
N GLU A 476 5.26 -29.48 -11.70
CA GLU A 476 4.65 -30.66 -11.08
C GLU A 476 3.14 -30.50 -10.88
N VAL A 477 2.64 -29.25 -10.92
CA VAL A 477 1.22 -28.91 -10.77
C VAL A 477 0.65 -28.44 -12.11
N THR A 478 1.31 -27.50 -12.77
CA THR A 478 0.89 -26.91 -14.05
C THR A 478 2.00 -27.04 -15.09
N PRO A 479 1.80 -27.81 -16.18
CA PRO A 479 2.80 -27.90 -17.26
C PRO A 479 3.14 -26.54 -17.89
N CYS A 480 4.43 -26.22 -17.98
CA CYS A 480 4.94 -25.01 -18.61
C CYS A 480 6.42 -25.15 -19.02
N ASP A 481 6.94 -24.21 -19.81
CA ASP A 481 8.33 -24.19 -20.28
C ASP A 481 9.30 -23.42 -19.36
N SER A 482 8.75 -22.71 -18.38
CA SER A 482 9.47 -21.87 -17.43
C SER A 482 9.09 -22.28 -16.00
N THR A 483 10.08 -22.55 -15.16
CA THR A 483 9.89 -23.13 -13.84
C THR A 483 10.14 -22.16 -12.71
N THR A 484 9.53 -22.43 -11.57
CA THR A 484 9.83 -21.77 -10.29
C THR A 484 9.76 -22.80 -9.17
N GLY A 485 10.77 -22.81 -8.31
CA GLY A 485 10.77 -23.58 -7.07
C GLY A 485 9.97 -22.89 -5.96
N PHE A 486 9.17 -23.66 -5.24
CA PHE A 486 8.39 -23.20 -4.09
C PHE A 486 8.65 -24.08 -2.88
N ALA A 487 8.94 -23.46 -1.73
CA ALA A 487 9.13 -24.19 -0.48
C ALA A 487 8.41 -23.50 0.69
N ALA A 488 7.94 -24.31 1.63
CA ALA A 488 7.39 -23.85 2.90
C ALA A 488 8.23 -24.36 4.07
N PHE A 489 8.51 -23.48 5.03
CA PHE A 489 9.22 -23.80 6.27
C PHE A 489 8.47 -23.25 7.48
N ALA A 490 8.54 -23.98 8.59
CA ALA A 490 8.06 -23.56 9.89
C ALA A 490 9.22 -23.41 10.87
N PHE A 491 9.12 -22.43 11.76
CA PHE A 491 10.09 -22.17 12.82
C PHE A 491 9.38 -22.13 14.17
N GLU A 492 9.82 -22.97 15.10
CA GLU A 492 9.19 -23.12 16.41
C GLU A 492 10.23 -23.15 17.54
N ARG A 493 9.78 -22.86 18.76
CA ARG A 493 10.63 -23.00 19.94
C ARG A 493 10.91 -24.46 20.22
N VAL A 494 12.09 -24.72 20.76
CA VAL A 494 12.41 -26.01 21.35
C VAL A 494 11.54 -26.19 22.60
N PRO A 495 10.86 -27.34 22.77
CA PRO A 495 10.15 -27.67 24.01
C PRO A 495 11.02 -27.57 25.26
#